data_AF-A0A538SK67-F1
#
_entry.id   AF-A0A538SK67-F1
#
_cell.length_a   1.000
_cell.length_b   1.000
_cell.length_c   1.000
_cell.angle_alpha   90.00
_cell.angle_beta   90.00
_cell.angle_gamma   90.00
#
_symmetry.space_group_name_H-M   'P 1'
#
loop_
_entity.id
_entity.type
_entity.pdbx_description
1 polymer ?
#
loop_
_entity_poly.entity_id
_entity_poly.type
_entity_poly.pdbx_seq_one_letter_code
_entity_poly.pdbx_strand_id
1 'polypeptide(L)' 'PERVLAEATELAEKLARGPGDAIAVTKRALDDEAHLDLERALAYEADVQAGLMEHPDYREAYEAFRAKREPRFRR' A
#
# COMPACT_ATOMS: atom_id res chain seq x y z
N PRO A 1 -13.26 -22.37 -12.37
CA PRO A 1 -12.12 -23.15 -11.81
C PRO A 1 -10.82 -22.97 -12.61
N GLU A 2 -10.87 -23.08 -13.94
CA GLU A 2 -9.66 -23.11 -14.81
C GLU A 2 -8.80 -21.83 -14.76
N ARG A 3 -9.37 -20.67 -14.43
CA ARG A 3 -8.64 -19.39 -14.35
C ARG A 3 -8.13 -19.01 -12.96
N VAL A 4 -8.48 -19.74 -11.91
CA VAL A 4 -8.21 -19.34 -10.53
C VAL A 4 -6.72 -19.12 -10.28
N LEU A 5 -5.86 -20.02 -10.77
CA LEU A 5 -4.41 -19.90 -10.60
C LEU A 5 -3.85 -18.70 -11.38
N ALA A 6 -4.30 -18.50 -12.62
CA ALA A 6 -3.84 -17.40 -13.46
C ALA A 6 -4.20 -16.04 -12.85
N GLU A 7 -5.46 -15.87 -12.43
CA GLU A 7 -5.94 -14.63 -11.81
C GLU A 7 -5.26 -14.36 -10.45
N ALA A 8 -5.05 -15.39 -9.63
CA ALA A 8 -4.32 -15.26 -8.36
C ALA A 8 -2.85 -14.87 -8.57
N THR A 9 -2.21 -15.42 -9.60
CA THR A 9 -0.81 -15.09 -9.95
C THR A 9 -0.71 -13.65 -10.44
N GLU A 10 -1.61 -13.21 -11.30
CA GLU A 10 -1.66 -11.83 -11.79
C GLU A 10 -1.83 -10.82 -10.64
N LEU A 11 -2.71 -11.14 -9.67
CA LEU A 11 -2.88 -10.34 -8.47
C LEU A 11 -1.61 -10.28 -7.63
N ALA A 12 -0.99 -11.42 -7.37
CA ALA A 12 0.25 -11.51 -6.59
C ALA A 12 1.38 -10.69 -7.24
N GLU A 13 1.53 -10.78 -8.56
CA GLU A 13 2.50 -10.00 -9.29
C GLU A 13 2.21 -8.50 -9.24
N LYS A 14 0.94 -8.09 -9.33
CA LYS A 14 0.55 -6.68 -9.20
C LYS A 14 0.93 -6.13 -7.82
N LEU A 15 0.69 -6.89 -6.76
CA LEU A 15 1.09 -6.51 -5.40
C LEU A 15 2.62 -6.46 -5.27
N ALA A 16 3.34 -7.44 -5.80
CA ALA A 16 4.80 -7.53 -5.73
C ALA A 16 5.53 -6.43 -6.53
N ARG A 17 4.86 -5.80 -7.52
CA ARG A 17 5.37 -4.63 -8.25
C ARG A 17 5.07 -3.30 -7.54
N GLY A 18 4.19 -3.29 -6.54
CA GLY A 18 3.83 -2.10 -5.78
C GLY A 18 4.78 -1.79 -4.61
N PRO A 19 4.47 -0.77 -3.80
CA PRO A 19 5.26 -0.42 -2.61
C PRO A 19 4.94 -1.40 -1.48
N GLY A 20 5.78 -2.44 -1.32
CA GLY A 20 5.50 -3.59 -0.44
C GLY A 20 5.18 -3.22 1.00
N ASP A 21 5.97 -2.33 1.60
CA ASP A 21 5.76 -1.88 2.99
C ASP A 21 4.44 -1.14 3.16
N ALA A 22 4.11 -0.24 2.23
CA ALA A 22 2.84 0.49 2.26
C ALA A 22 1.65 -0.47 2.13
N ILE A 23 1.70 -1.45 1.21
CA ILE A 23 0.65 -2.47 1.06
C ILE A 23 0.48 -3.29 2.35
N ALA A 24 1.59 -3.71 2.97
CA ALA A 24 1.55 -4.47 4.22
C ALA A 24 0.93 -3.67 5.37
N VAL A 25 1.28 -2.40 5.46
CA VAL A 25 0.73 -1.46 6.45
C VAL A 25 -0.76 -1.22 6.21
N THR A 26 -1.18 -0.95 4.97
CA THR A 26 -2.61 -0.79 4.62
C THR A 26 -3.41 -2.05 4.96
N LYS A 27 -2.87 -3.25 4.69
CA LYS A 27 -3.55 -4.50 5.08
C LYS A 27 -3.79 -4.56 6.59
N ARG A 28 -2.79 -4.19 7.39
CA ARG A 28 -2.92 -4.18 8.86
C ARG A 28 -3.93 -3.14 9.33
N ALA A 29 -3.89 -1.95 8.74
CA ALA A 29 -4.85 -0.88 9.04
C ALA A 29 -6.30 -1.33 8.84
N LEU A 30 -6.60 -2.01 7.73
CA LEU A 30 -7.95 -2.54 7.46
C LEU A 30 -8.42 -3.54 8.51
N ASP A 31 -7.53 -4.40 9.03
CA ASP A 31 -7.88 -5.36 10.08
C ASP A 31 -8.09 -4.66 11.43
N ASP A 32 -7.24 -3.69 11.77
CA ASP A 32 -7.27 -2.99 13.05
C ASP A 32 -8.46 -2.01 13.13
N GLU A 33 -8.67 -1.21 12.09
CA GLU A 33 -9.71 -0.17 12.03
C GLU A 33 -11.13 -0.75 12.02
N ALA A 34 -11.31 -2.00 11.58
CA ALA A 34 -12.60 -2.69 11.64
C ALA A 34 -13.17 -2.82 13.06
N HIS A 35 -12.33 -2.62 14.08
CA HIS A 35 -12.68 -2.66 15.49
C HIS A 35 -12.66 -1.28 16.19
N LEU A 36 -12.43 -0.21 15.43
CA LEU A 36 -12.38 1.16 15.93
C LEU A 36 -13.69 1.92 15.59
N ASP A 37 -14.00 2.92 16.41
CA ASP A 37 -14.90 3.98 15.97
C ASP A 37 -14.20 4.91 14.96
N LEU A 38 -14.98 5.76 14.30
CA LEU A 38 -14.47 6.61 13.22
C LEU A 38 -13.36 7.57 13.69
N GLU A 39 -13.50 8.19 14.85
CA GLU A 39 -12.49 9.15 15.35
C GLU A 39 -11.15 8.45 15.61
N ARG A 40 -11.20 7.25 16.20
CA ARG A 40 -10.00 6.47 16.48
C ARG A 40 -9.38 5.88 15.22
N ALA A 41 -10.20 5.46 14.25
CA ALA A 41 -9.70 5.01 12.95
C ALA A 41 -8.95 6.14 12.21
N LEU A 42 -9.52 7.35 12.18
CA LEU A 42 -8.87 8.51 11.56
C LEU A 42 -7.55 8.90 12.24
N ALA A 43 -7.50 8.84 13.57
CA ALA A 43 -6.27 9.11 14.32
C ALA A 43 -5.20 8.05 14.02
N TYR A 44 -5.58 6.77 13.98
CA TYR A 44 -4.69 5.67 13.63
C TYR A 44 -4.16 5.81 12.19
N GLU A 45 -5.03 6.09 11.22
CA GLU A 45 -4.64 6.30 9.82
C GLU A 45 -3.62 7.44 9.70
N ALA A 46 -3.84 8.56 10.41
CA ALA A 46 -2.92 9.70 10.40
C ALA A 46 -1.52 9.33 10.90
N ASP A 47 -1.42 8.61 12.02
CA ASP A 47 -0.15 8.18 12.61
C ASP A 47 0.60 7.22 11.68
N VAL A 48 -0.12 6.22 11.16
CA VAL A 48 0.45 5.19 10.29
C VAL A 48 0.88 5.77 8.94
N GLN A 49 0.05 6.64 8.35
CA GLN A 49 0.37 7.29 7.09
C GLN A 49 1.56 8.25 7.22
N ALA A 50 1.67 8.97 8.35
CA ALA A 50 2.83 9.84 8.61
C ALA A 50 4.14 9.04 8.58
N GLY A 51 4.17 7.86 9.19
CA GLY A 51 5.33 6.96 9.12
C GLY A 51 5.64 6.48 7.69
N LEU A 52 4.61 6.14 6.91
CA LEU A 52 4.80 5.75 5.50
C LEU A 52 5.37 6.88 4.63
N MET A 53 5.07 8.15 4.95
CA MET A 53 5.59 9.31 4.22
C MET A 53 7.10 9.50 4.38
N GLU A 54 7.71 8.92 5.42
CA GLU A 54 9.15 8.94 5.64
C GLU A 54 9.89 7.90 4.78
N HIS A 55 9.17 6.90 4.24
CA HIS A 55 9.78 5.83 3.45
C HIS A 55 10.25 6.33 2.07
N PRO A 56 11.41 5.87 1.55
CA PRO A 56 11.90 6.28 0.22
C PRO A 56 10.91 6.05 -0.93
N ASP A 57 10.08 5.01 -0.83
CA ASP A 57 9.07 4.72 -1.85
C ASP A 57 7.95 5.76 -1.91
N TYR A 58 7.68 6.48 -0.82
CA TYR A 58 6.74 7.61 -0.85
C TYR A 58 7.27 8.72 -1.77
N ARG A 59 8.55 9.09 -1.60
CA ARG A 59 9.20 10.10 -2.44
C ARG A 59 9.23 9.65 -3.90
N GLU A 60 9.59 8.39 -4.16
CA GLU A 60 9.60 7.83 -5.52
C GLU A 60 8.20 7.84 -6.15
N ALA A 61 7.15 7.43 -5.41
CA ALA A 61 5.78 7.50 -5.89
C ALA A 61 5.41 8.92 -6.31
N TYR A 62 5.72 9.89 -5.45
CA TYR A 62 5.44 11.30 -5.69
C TYR A 62 6.19 11.84 -6.93
N GLU A 63 7.50 11.56 -7.04
CA GLU A 63 8.31 12.00 -8.17
C GLU A 63 7.89 11.33 -9.48
N ALA A 64 7.58 10.03 -9.44
CA ALA A 64 7.09 9.28 -10.59
C ALA A 64 5.74 9.80 -11.08
N PHE A 65 4.80 10.04 -10.15
CA PHE A 65 3.50 10.63 -10.45
C PHE A 65 3.63 12.00 -11.11
N ARG A 66 4.44 12.90 -10.52
CA ARG A 66 4.70 14.23 -11.09
C ARG A 66 5.35 14.18 -12.46
N ALA A 67 6.24 13.22 -12.69
CA ALA A 67 6.92 13.01 -13.97
C ALA A 67 6.12 12.16 -14.97
N LYS A 68 4.91 11.69 -14.61
CA LYS A 68 4.05 10.81 -15.43
C LYS A 68 4.78 9.54 -15.92
N ARG A 69 5.62 8.97 -15.06
CA ARG A 69 6.34 7.72 -15.31
C ARG A 69 5.90 6.66 -14.32
N GLU A 70 6.17 5.40 -14.63
CA GLU A 70 5.99 4.33 -13.66
C GLU A 70 6.97 4.50 -12.48
N PRO A 71 6.51 4.27 -11.24
CA PRO A 71 7.36 4.29 -10.06
C PRO A 71 8.28 3.07 -10.01
N ARG A 72 9.44 3.24 -9.39
CA ARG A 72 10.46 2.22 -9.17
C ARG A 72 10.66 1.97 -7.69
N PHE A 73 9.74 1.22 -7.10
CA PHE A 73 9.77 0.90 -5.67
C PHE A 73 10.97 0.02 -5.31
N ARG A 74 11.50 0.23 -4.11
CA ARG A 74 12.55 -0.60 -3.54
C ARG A 74 11.89 -1.82 -2.88
N ARG A 75 12.62 -2.95 -2.86
CA ARG A 75 12.23 -4.14 -2.09
C ARG A 75 12.92 -4.11 -0.75
#